data_AF-W9SKI7-F1
#
_entry.id   AF-W9SKI7-F1
#
_cell.length_a   1.000
_cell.length_b   1.000
_cell.length_c   1.000
_cell.angle_alpha   90.00
_cell.angle_beta   90.00
_cell.angle_gamma   90.00
#
_symmetry.space_group_name_H-M   'P 1'
#
loop_
_entity.id
_entity.type
_entity.pdbx_description
1 polymer ?
#
loop_
_entity_poly.entity_id
_entity_poly.type
_entity_poly.pdbx_seq_one_letter_code
_entity_poly.pdbx_strand_id
1 'polypeptide(L)'
;MKDTRPQYRIHVSPNQKKEKGNPSPTYSSSSPTTPKNVKFPHQPPFPLDSQIQTQKTEPPKTTSLMASSTAINHPLYASLSPKLSLSNSSDRLQPPAAVSLRSSSSVSPSYVELTWTANSGLTAAVARARVATRSRICASSAAQVMDTETGVSGAPTPTIVEVDLGDRSYPIYIGSGLLDQPELLQRHVHGKRVLIVTNTTVAPLYLDKVVEALTKGNPNVLVDSVILPDGEKYKNMETLMKVFDKAIESRLDRRCTFVALGGGVIGDMCGFAAAAFLRGVNFIQIPTTVMAQVDSSVGGKTGINHPLGKNLIGAFYQPQCVLIDTGTLNTLPDRELASGLAEVVKYGLIRDAEFFEWQEKNMKALMARDPSALAYAIKRSCENKAEVVSLDEKESGLRATLNLGHTFGHAIETGFGYGQWLHGEAVAAGTVMAVDMSYRLGWIDDSIVNRVRSILEQANLPTAPPDTMTVEMFKSVMAVDKKVADGLLRLILLKGPLGNCVFTGDYDRKALDETLRSFCKS
;
A
#
# COMPACT_ATOMS: atom_id res chain seq x y z
N MET A 1 -73.89 18.90 -34.04
CA MET A 1 -72.97 18.09 -34.88
C MET A 1 -72.34 19.02 -35.91
N LYS A 2 -71.01 19.16 -36.02
CA LYS A 2 -69.92 18.56 -35.23
C LYS A 2 -68.85 19.62 -34.88
N ASP A 3 -68.30 19.43 -33.67
CA ASP A 3 -67.23 20.13 -32.97
C ASP A 3 -65.82 19.97 -33.55
N THR A 4 -64.76 20.66 -33.09
CA THR A 4 -64.53 22.09 -32.72
C THR A 4 -63.00 22.34 -32.76
N ARG A 5 -62.55 23.58 -32.54
CA ARG A 5 -61.17 24.06 -32.73
C ARG A 5 -60.29 24.06 -31.45
N PRO A 6 -58.95 24.24 -31.58
CA PRO A 6 -57.98 24.15 -30.47
C PRO A 6 -57.70 25.51 -29.79
N GLN A 7 -56.96 25.56 -28.66
CA GLN A 7 -56.14 26.73 -28.30
C GLN A 7 -55.06 26.58 -27.19
N TYR A 8 -54.29 27.65 -27.04
CA TYR A 8 -52.99 27.87 -26.38
C TYR A 8 -52.99 28.13 -24.86
N ARG A 9 -51.89 27.70 -24.20
CA ARG A 9 -50.86 28.45 -23.41
C ARG A 9 -51.21 29.65 -22.47
N ILE A 10 -50.41 29.74 -21.38
CA ILE A 10 -50.02 30.88 -20.48
C ILE A 10 -50.96 31.30 -19.31
N HIS A 11 -50.50 31.11 -18.05
CA HIS A 11 -50.14 32.16 -17.04
C HIS A 11 -50.10 31.65 -15.58
N VAL A 12 -49.10 32.11 -14.79
CA VAL A 12 -49.03 31.94 -13.32
C VAL A 12 -48.46 33.20 -12.66
N SER A 13 -49.19 33.76 -11.69
CA SER A 13 -48.83 34.72 -10.60
C SER A 13 -50.13 35.38 -10.07
N PRO A 14 -50.21 36.04 -8.88
CA PRO A 14 -49.13 36.44 -7.96
C PRO A 14 -49.37 36.24 -6.41
N ASN A 15 -48.27 36.09 -5.65
CA ASN A 15 -47.86 36.88 -4.45
C ASN A 15 -48.80 37.11 -3.21
N GLN A 16 -48.34 36.81 -1.97
CA GLN A 16 -48.12 37.76 -0.81
C GLN A 16 -48.17 37.15 0.62
N LYS A 17 -47.12 37.46 1.45
CA LYS A 17 -47.14 37.75 2.93
C LYS A 17 -47.62 36.66 3.92
N LYS A 18 -47.27 36.62 5.23
CA LYS A 18 -46.41 37.35 6.20
C LYS A 18 -46.14 36.35 7.38
N GLU A 19 -44.93 36.16 7.92
CA GLU A 19 -44.29 36.91 9.02
C GLU A 19 -44.82 36.63 10.47
N LYS A 20 -43.88 36.37 11.41
CA LYS A 20 -43.95 36.36 12.92
C LYS A 20 -44.29 35.06 13.67
N GLY A 21 -43.49 34.75 14.71
CA GLY A 21 -43.89 33.86 15.82
C GLY A 21 -42.81 32.99 16.49
N ASN A 22 -41.87 33.57 17.24
CA ASN A 22 -41.13 32.88 18.33
C ASN A 22 -42.03 32.90 19.61
N PRO A 23 -41.80 32.14 20.72
CA PRO A 23 -40.65 31.28 21.06
C PRO A 23 -41.02 29.92 21.72
N SER A 24 -40.01 29.22 22.27
CA SER A 24 -40.12 28.01 23.12
C SER A 24 -40.99 28.20 24.38
N PRO A 25 -41.42 27.10 25.04
CA PRO A 25 -40.84 26.84 26.36
C PRO A 25 -40.59 25.36 26.76
N THR A 26 -39.84 25.27 27.85
CA THR A 26 -39.28 24.20 28.69
C THR A 26 -40.27 23.34 29.53
N TYR A 27 -39.71 22.30 30.20
CA TYR A 27 -40.28 21.42 31.27
C TYR A 27 -41.33 20.38 30.81
N SER A 28 -41.48 19.19 31.41
CA SER A 28 -40.60 18.35 32.26
C SER A 28 -41.20 16.95 32.48
N SER A 29 -40.40 16.03 33.06
CA SER A 29 -40.85 14.94 33.97
C SER A 29 -42.04 14.04 33.58
N SER A 30 -41.78 12.77 33.23
CA SER A 30 -42.34 11.59 33.94
C SER A 30 -41.98 10.25 33.28
N SER A 31 -41.52 9.30 34.09
CA SER A 31 -41.71 7.86 33.88
C SER A 31 -43.10 7.47 34.46
N PRO A 32 -43.67 6.26 34.25
CA PRO A 32 -43.13 5.06 33.58
C PRO A 32 -44.12 4.39 32.60
N THR A 33 -43.72 3.24 32.02
CA THR A 33 -44.48 1.95 31.92
C THR A 33 -44.07 1.12 30.68
N THR A 34 -44.02 -0.20 30.87
CA THR A 34 -43.73 -1.19 29.84
C THR A 34 -44.96 -1.51 28.96
N PRO A 35 -44.84 -1.57 27.62
CA PRO A 35 -45.87 -2.17 26.77
C PRO A 35 -45.80 -3.70 26.80
N LYS A 36 -46.96 -4.36 26.78
CA LYS A 36 -47.09 -5.82 26.72
C LYS A 36 -46.90 -6.35 25.29
N ASN A 37 -46.39 -7.58 25.20
CA ASN A 37 -46.23 -8.34 23.94
C ASN A 37 -47.53 -8.46 23.12
N VAL A 38 -47.40 -8.29 21.80
CA VAL A 38 -48.36 -8.80 20.81
C VAL A 38 -47.76 -10.05 20.16
N LYS A 39 -48.56 -11.12 20.05
CA LYS A 39 -48.15 -12.42 19.49
C LYS A 39 -48.14 -12.39 17.95
N PHE A 40 -47.16 -13.05 17.35
CA PHE A 40 -47.25 -13.58 15.97
C PHE A 40 -47.17 -15.12 16.00
N PRO A 41 -47.81 -15.84 15.07
CA PRO A 41 -48.00 -17.29 15.16
C PRO A 41 -46.77 -18.12 14.77
N HIS A 42 -46.63 -19.29 15.40
CA HIS A 42 -45.54 -20.23 15.19
C HIS A 42 -45.68 -21.04 13.88
N GLN A 43 -44.54 -21.31 13.22
CA GLN A 43 -44.36 -22.48 12.36
C GLN A 43 -43.64 -23.60 13.14
N PRO A 44 -43.87 -24.90 12.82
CA PRO A 44 -43.31 -26.02 13.56
C PRO A 44 -41.85 -26.33 13.19
N PRO A 45 -41.03 -26.85 14.13
CA PRO A 45 -39.65 -27.23 13.88
C PRO A 45 -39.52 -28.63 13.22
N PHE A 46 -38.47 -28.82 12.44
CA PHE A 46 -38.01 -30.15 12.01
C PHE A 46 -37.33 -30.90 13.18
N PRO A 47 -37.49 -32.23 13.29
CA PRO A 47 -36.90 -33.00 14.38
C PRO A 47 -35.41 -33.32 14.13
N LEU A 48 -34.57 -33.07 15.14
CA LEU A 48 -33.33 -33.82 15.34
C LEU A 48 -33.57 -34.78 16.50
N ASP A 49 -33.40 -36.09 16.26
CA ASP A 49 -33.12 -37.04 17.33
C ASP A 49 -32.48 -38.33 16.79
N SER A 50 -31.28 -38.64 17.29
CA SER A 50 -30.79 -40.02 17.42
C SER A 50 -29.57 -40.07 18.34
N GLN A 51 -29.82 -40.10 19.65
CA GLN A 51 -28.84 -40.63 20.60
C GLN A 51 -28.72 -42.14 20.40
N ILE A 52 -27.50 -42.66 20.28
CA ILE A 52 -27.19 -44.09 20.51
C ILE A 52 -26.10 -44.18 21.58
N GLN A 53 -26.21 -45.24 22.38
CA GLN A 53 -25.63 -45.38 23.71
C GLN A 53 -24.11 -45.54 23.74
N THR A 54 -23.55 -45.12 24.87
CA THR A 54 -22.20 -45.45 25.33
C THR A 54 -21.97 -46.96 25.44
N GLN A 55 -20.83 -47.44 24.94
CA GLN A 55 -20.14 -48.60 25.51
C GLN A 55 -18.71 -48.20 25.89
N LYS A 56 -18.28 -48.62 27.09
CA LYS A 56 -16.92 -48.42 27.61
C LYS A 56 -16.01 -49.52 27.07
N THR A 57 -14.83 -49.15 26.61
CA THR A 57 -13.68 -50.06 26.52
C THR A 57 -12.44 -49.36 27.08
N GLU A 58 -11.77 -50.01 28.04
CA GLU A 58 -10.56 -49.50 28.68
C GLU A 58 -9.31 -49.77 27.83
N PRO A 59 -8.30 -48.90 27.84
CA PRO A 59 -6.98 -49.23 27.31
C PRO A 59 -6.15 -50.00 28.36
N PRO A 60 -5.56 -51.16 28.03
CA PRO A 60 -4.65 -51.84 28.94
C PRO A 60 -3.29 -51.13 29.05
N LYS A 61 -2.61 -51.39 30.17
CA LYS A 61 -1.45 -50.65 30.66
C LYS A 61 -0.15 -50.94 29.91
N THR A 62 0.75 -49.97 29.95
CA THR A 62 2.18 -50.12 29.64
C THR A 62 2.87 -51.13 30.57
N THR A 63 3.70 -52.01 30.00
CA THR A 63 4.78 -52.69 30.73
C THR A 63 6.02 -52.80 29.83
N SER A 64 7.17 -52.41 30.37
CA SER A 64 8.49 -52.60 29.75
C SER A 64 9.09 -53.93 30.19
N LEU A 65 9.84 -54.62 29.31
CA LEU A 65 11.14 -55.24 29.64
C LEU A 65 11.85 -55.83 28.40
N MET A 66 13.14 -56.16 28.55
CA MET A 66 14.13 -56.44 27.49
C MET A 66 14.35 -57.93 27.16
N ALA A 67 15.12 -58.15 26.07
CA ALA A 67 15.98 -59.32 25.77
C ALA A 67 15.26 -60.61 25.25
N SER A 68 15.85 -61.48 24.41
CA SER A 68 17.22 -61.60 23.82
C SER A 68 17.24 -62.45 22.53
N SER A 69 18.31 -62.32 21.72
CA SER A 69 19.00 -63.31 20.81
C SER A 69 18.23 -64.50 20.18
N THR A 70 18.35 -64.87 18.90
CA THR A 70 19.57 -65.29 18.13
C THR A 70 19.31 -65.20 16.60
N ALA A 71 20.16 -64.64 15.73
CA ALA A 71 21.45 -65.11 15.17
C ALA A 71 21.38 -66.07 13.95
N ILE A 72 22.38 -65.94 13.05
CA ILE A 72 22.64 -66.66 11.76
C ILE A 72 21.94 -65.97 10.53
N ASN A 73 22.60 -65.59 9.41
CA ASN A 73 24.04 -65.58 9.02
C ASN A 73 24.42 -64.48 7.97
N HIS A 74 25.67 -64.50 7.48
CA HIS A 74 26.32 -63.64 6.45
C HIS A 74 26.59 -64.40 5.11
N PRO A 75 27.22 -63.87 4.01
CA PRO A 75 28.34 -62.89 3.86
C PRO A 75 28.09 -61.77 2.81
N LEU A 76 29.00 -60.86 2.37
CA LEU A 76 30.13 -60.03 2.88
C LEU A 76 30.75 -59.33 1.62
N TYR A 77 31.60 -58.31 1.85
CA TYR A 77 32.42 -57.48 0.93
C TYR A 77 31.82 -56.15 0.44
N ALA A 78 32.54 -55.01 0.45
CA ALA A 78 33.66 -54.54 1.28
C ALA A 78 33.75 -52.99 1.21
N SER A 79 34.42 -52.38 2.19
CA SER A 79 34.55 -50.92 2.38
C SER A 79 35.67 -50.26 1.56
N LEU A 80 35.61 -48.93 1.38
CA LEU A 80 36.57 -47.98 2.00
C LEU A 80 36.27 -46.50 1.67
N SER A 81 36.42 -45.63 2.67
CA SER A 81 36.62 -44.18 2.52
C SER A 81 38.09 -43.84 2.81
N PRO A 82 38.55 -42.63 2.48
CA PRO A 82 39.23 -41.87 3.53
C PRO A 82 38.91 -40.35 3.57
N LYS A 83 39.06 -39.77 4.76
CA LYS A 83 39.24 -38.32 4.97
C LYS A 83 40.72 -37.97 4.80
N LEU A 84 41.05 -36.75 4.36
CA LEU A 84 42.15 -35.95 4.91
C LEU A 84 42.10 -34.48 4.42
N SER A 85 42.89 -33.62 5.07
CA SER A 85 42.74 -32.16 5.11
C SER A 85 43.90 -31.38 4.46
N LEU A 86 43.60 -30.17 3.96
CA LEU A 86 44.44 -28.96 3.85
C LEU A 86 45.97 -29.14 3.83
N SER A 87 46.70 -28.69 2.79
CA SER A 87 47.03 -27.26 2.66
C SER A 87 47.86 -26.91 1.39
N ASN A 88 47.73 -25.65 0.98
CA ASN A 88 48.66 -24.77 0.23
C ASN A 88 49.31 -25.14 -1.13
N SER A 89 49.16 -24.13 -2.01
CA SER A 89 50.12 -23.54 -2.97
C SER A 89 49.92 -23.76 -4.48
N SER A 90 49.67 -22.63 -5.16
CA SER A 90 50.02 -22.24 -6.52
C SER A 90 50.27 -23.32 -7.59
N ASP A 91 49.52 -23.27 -8.69
CA ASP A 91 50.06 -22.59 -9.88
C ASP A 91 49.01 -22.12 -10.92
N ARG A 92 49.46 -21.30 -11.88
CA ARG A 92 48.65 -20.69 -12.97
C ARG A 92 48.25 -21.69 -14.06
N LEU A 93 47.13 -21.43 -14.76
CA LEU A 93 46.99 -21.65 -16.21
C LEU A 93 45.83 -20.81 -16.82
N GLN A 94 45.88 -20.59 -18.13
CA GLN A 94 45.13 -19.54 -18.86
C GLN A 94 43.77 -20.01 -19.44
N PRO A 95 42.83 -19.09 -19.72
CA PRO A 95 41.67 -19.36 -20.60
C PRO A 95 41.99 -19.10 -22.09
N PRO A 96 41.31 -19.75 -23.05
CA PRO A 96 41.63 -19.63 -24.48
C PRO A 96 40.86 -18.53 -25.24
N ALA A 97 41.58 -17.93 -26.19
CA ALA A 97 41.18 -17.39 -27.50
C ALA A 97 39.87 -16.56 -27.67
N ALA A 98 40.03 -15.32 -28.14
CA ALA A 98 38.96 -14.45 -28.63
C ALA A 98 38.67 -14.64 -30.14
N VAL A 99 37.44 -14.32 -30.55
CA VAL A 99 37.04 -14.05 -31.94
C VAL A 99 36.80 -12.55 -32.10
N SER A 100 37.25 -11.95 -33.21
CA SER A 100 37.17 -10.50 -33.46
C SER A 100 36.42 -10.20 -34.75
N LEU A 101 35.53 -9.19 -34.74
CA LEU A 101 35.10 -8.46 -35.94
C LEU A 101 34.64 -7.01 -35.63
N ARG A 102 35.57 -6.07 -35.84
CA ARG A 102 35.50 -4.63 -36.22
C ARG A 102 34.30 -3.70 -35.89
N SER A 103 34.71 -2.51 -35.43
CA SER A 103 34.13 -1.15 -35.63
C SER A 103 32.88 -0.78 -34.79
N SER A 104 32.70 0.46 -34.32
CA SER A 104 33.32 1.76 -34.69
C SER A 104 33.39 2.80 -33.54
N SER A 105 34.11 3.90 -33.78
CA SER A 105 34.10 5.20 -33.06
C SER A 105 34.53 5.29 -31.59
N SER A 106 35.54 6.14 -31.35
CA SER A 106 36.19 6.42 -30.07
C SER A 106 35.87 7.82 -29.54
N VAL A 107 35.56 7.95 -28.23
CA VAL A 107 35.79 9.17 -27.44
C VAL A 107 36.32 8.73 -26.07
N SER A 108 37.41 9.36 -25.60
CA SER A 108 38.12 8.97 -24.37
C SER A 108 37.82 9.92 -23.21
N PRO A 109 37.61 9.42 -21.98
CA PRO A 109 37.77 10.22 -20.76
C PRO A 109 39.23 10.14 -20.27
N SER A 110 39.83 11.29 -19.98
CA SER A 110 41.17 11.40 -19.39
C SER A 110 41.21 10.96 -17.93
N TYR A 111 42.14 10.06 -17.59
CA TYR A 111 42.45 9.69 -16.21
C TYR A 111 43.23 10.81 -15.50
N VAL A 112 42.93 11.08 -14.23
CA VAL A 112 43.69 12.00 -13.37
C VAL A 112 44.47 11.17 -12.36
N GLU A 113 45.79 11.24 -12.42
CA GLU A 113 46.68 10.53 -11.50
C GLU A 113 47.02 11.45 -10.30
N LEU A 114 46.72 10.99 -9.08
CA LEU A 114 46.99 11.72 -7.84
C LEU A 114 48.25 11.18 -7.17
N THR A 115 49.38 11.84 -7.37
CA THR A 115 50.62 11.56 -6.64
C THR A 115 50.76 12.43 -5.39
N TRP A 116 50.80 11.79 -4.23
CA TRP A 116 51.11 12.45 -2.96
C TRP A 116 52.60 12.72 -2.84
N THR A 117 52.98 13.96 -2.49
CA THR A 117 54.27 14.28 -1.87
C THR A 117 54.04 15.23 -0.69
N ALA A 118 54.89 15.13 0.33
CA ALA A 118 54.69 15.79 1.62
C ALA A 118 55.71 16.90 1.89
N ASN A 119 55.39 17.69 2.92
CA ASN A 119 56.21 18.64 3.70
C ASN A 119 56.36 20.11 3.28
N SER A 120 56.32 20.96 4.33
CA SER A 120 56.80 22.36 4.45
C SER A 120 56.25 23.40 3.46
N GLY A 121 55.64 24.52 3.86
CA GLY A 121 55.82 25.32 5.07
C GLY A 121 56.05 26.79 4.67
N LEU A 122 55.51 27.72 5.46
CA LEU A 122 55.63 29.20 5.37
C LEU A 122 54.83 29.98 4.31
N THR A 123 54.80 31.30 4.54
CA THR A 123 53.72 32.24 4.25
C THR A 123 54.12 33.40 3.31
N ALA A 124 53.08 34.02 2.73
CA ALA A 124 52.90 35.47 2.49
C ALA A 124 52.93 36.06 1.06
N ALA A 125 51.98 36.97 0.86
CA ALA A 125 52.00 38.19 0.03
C ALA A 125 51.92 38.16 -1.52
N VAL A 126 50.68 38.32 -2.01
CA VAL A 126 50.22 39.35 -2.98
C VAL A 126 51.13 39.75 -4.17
N ALA A 127 50.64 39.48 -5.39
CA ALA A 127 50.76 40.39 -6.54
C ALA A 127 49.50 40.31 -7.43
N ARG A 128 49.06 41.45 -7.99
CA ARG A 128 47.86 41.57 -8.84
C ARG A 128 48.22 41.47 -10.33
N ALA A 129 47.32 40.91 -11.13
CA ALA A 129 47.07 41.38 -12.50
C ALA A 129 45.55 41.44 -12.74
N ARG A 130 45.06 42.60 -13.19
CA ARG A 130 43.66 42.79 -13.63
C ARG A 130 43.61 42.67 -15.15
N VAL A 131 42.56 42.04 -15.67
CA VAL A 131 41.89 42.53 -16.89
C VAL A 131 40.42 42.73 -16.54
N ALA A 132 39.85 43.84 -16.99
CA ALA A 132 38.49 44.23 -16.69
C ALA A 132 37.76 44.61 -17.98
N THR A 133 36.49 44.24 -18.09
CA THR A 133 35.57 44.87 -19.04
C THR A 133 34.23 45.08 -18.37
N ARG A 134 33.86 46.36 -18.22
CA ARG A 134 32.54 46.81 -17.75
C ARG A 134 31.56 46.78 -18.93
N SER A 135 30.27 46.57 -18.65
CA SER A 135 29.25 47.64 -18.76
C SER A 135 27.85 47.12 -18.39
N ARG A 136 27.27 47.66 -17.31
CA ARG A 136 26.16 48.64 -17.32
C ARG A 136 24.77 48.01 -17.45
N ILE A 137 24.10 47.92 -16.31
CA ILE A 137 22.66 47.70 -16.20
C ILE A 137 21.95 49.02 -16.52
N CYS A 138 20.93 48.98 -17.36
CA CYS A 138 19.92 50.03 -17.47
C CYS A 138 18.54 49.37 -17.33
N ALA A 139 17.73 49.89 -16.42
CA ALA A 139 16.35 49.47 -16.26
C ALA A 139 15.43 50.37 -17.09
N SER A 140 14.49 49.78 -17.82
CA SER A 140 13.39 50.50 -18.46
C SER A 140 12.14 49.63 -18.44
N SER A 141 11.11 50.10 -17.75
CA SER A 141 9.78 49.49 -17.75
C SER A 141 9.09 49.71 -19.09
N ALA A 142 8.57 48.65 -19.70
CA ALA A 142 7.53 48.72 -20.70
C ALA A 142 6.53 47.61 -20.42
N ALA A 143 5.30 47.97 -20.07
CA ALA A 143 4.22 46.99 -19.98
C ALA A 143 3.86 46.55 -21.41
N GLN A 144 3.90 45.24 -21.67
CA GLN A 144 3.29 44.66 -22.85
C GLN A 144 2.02 43.93 -22.43
N VAL A 145 0.91 44.34 -23.06
CA VAL A 145 -0.36 43.63 -23.02
C VAL A 145 -0.14 42.30 -23.73
N MET A 146 -0.31 41.19 -23.02
CA MET A 146 -0.38 39.88 -23.67
C MET A 146 -1.81 39.66 -24.15
N ASP A 147 -1.96 39.47 -25.47
CA ASP A 147 -3.18 38.94 -26.05
C ASP A 147 -3.48 37.57 -25.44
N THR A 148 -4.74 37.35 -25.06
CA THR A 148 -5.22 36.05 -24.60
C THR A 148 -5.39 35.12 -25.79
N GLU A 149 -4.33 34.42 -26.19
CA GLU A 149 -4.49 33.26 -27.07
C GLU A 149 -5.35 32.21 -26.36
N THR A 150 -6.50 31.89 -26.96
CA THR A 150 -7.37 30.79 -26.52
C THR A 150 -6.70 29.46 -26.84
N GLY A 151 -5.83 29.01 -25.93
CA GLY A 151 -5.14 27.74 -26.04
C GLY A 151 -6.14 26.57 -26.07
N VAL A 152 -6.14 25.83 -27.18
CA VAL A 152 -6.79 24.51 -27.24
C VAL A 152 -6.04 23.61 -26.26
N SER A 153 -6.69 23.25 -25.14
CA SER A 153 -6.06 22.45 -24.10
C SER A 153 -5.79 21.03 -24.61
N GLY A 154 -4.52 20.75 -24.97
CA GLY A 154 -4.06 19.37 -25.14
C GLY A 154 -4.27 18.58 -23.85
N ALA A 155 -4.57 17.28 -23.97
CA ALA A 155 -4.74 16.42 -22.81
C ALA A 155 -3.47 16.47 -21.92
N PRO A 156 -3.61 16.61 -20.58
CA PRO A 156 -2.46 16.75 -19.70
C PRO A 156 -1.60 15.48 -19.76
N THR A 157 -0.32 15.66 -20.08
CA THR A 157 0.66 14.56 -20.13
C THR A 157 0.81 13.95 -18.73
N PRO A 158 0.70 12.62 -18.57
CA PRO A 158 0.88 11.99 -17.27
C PRO A 158 2.32 12.16 -16.78
N THR A 159 2.47 12.38 -15.47
CA THR A 159 3.75 12.13 -14.80
C THR A 159 4.01 10.62 -14.78
N ILE A 160 5.25 10.20 -14.98
CA ILE A 160 5.65 8.80 -14.96
C ILE A 160 6.69 8.58 -13.87
N VAL A 161 6.46 7.56 -13.03
CA VAL A 161 7.47 7.00 -12.12
C VAL A 161 7.72 5.56 -12.58
N GLU A 162 8.95 5.23 -12.95
CA GLU A 162 9.33 3.86 -13.32
C GLU A 162 9.72 3.06 -12.08
N VAL A 163 9.25 1.81 -11.99
CA VAL A 163 9.72 0.85 -10.98
C VAL A 163 10.72 -0.09 -11.65
N ASP A 164 12.03 0.09 -11.37
CA ASP A 164 13.07 -0.73 -11.99
C ASP A 164 13.17 -2.11 -11.31
N LEU A 165 12.87 -3.16 -12.09
CA LEU A 165 13.00 -4.57 -11.72
C LEU A 165 13.57 -5.40 -12.90
N GLY A 166 14.38 -4.76 -13.76
CA GLY A 166 14.92 -5.36 -14.98
C GLY A 166 13.83 -5.70 -15.99
N ASP A 167 13.77 -6.96 -16.46
CA ASP A 167 12.75 -7.43 -17.42
C ASP A 167 11.29 -7.32 -16.91
N ARG A 168 11.10 -6.99 -15.62
CA ARG A 168 9.80 -6.85 -14.94
C ARG A 168 9.51 -5.41 -14.54
N SER A 169 10.25 -4.43 -15.05
CA SER A 169 10.00 -3.01 -14.81
C SER A 169 8.65 -2.57 -15.37
N TYR A 170 8.01 -1.61 -14.70
CA TYR A 170 6.71 -1.08 -15.12
C TYR A 170 6.53 0.41 -14.77
N PRO A 171 5.75 1.15 -15.59
CA PRO A 171 5.42 2.54 -15.32
C PRO A 171 4.25 2.67 -14.34
N ILE A 172 4.35 3.70 -13.51
CA ILE A 172 3.24 4.29 -12.75
C ILE A 172 2.88 5.61 -13.43
N TYR A 173 1.73 5.65 -14.09
CA TYR A 173 1.17 6.87 -14.69
C TYR A 173 0.37 7.64 -13.64
N ILE A 174 0.62 8.94 -13.49
CA ILE A 174 0.00 9.81 -12.48
C ILE A 174 -0.49 11.10 -13.13
N GLY A 175 -1.79 11.39 -12.98
CA GLY A 175 -2.40 12.60 -13.54
C GLY A 175 -3.90 12.66 -13.31
N SER A 176 -4.57 13.69 -13.82
CA SER A 176 -6.02 13.83 -13.74
C SER A 176 -6.66 13.52 -15.09
N GLY A 177 -7.75 12.75 -15.12
CA GLY A 177 -8.42 12.35 -16.36
C GLY A 177 -7.66 11.30 -17.17
N LEU A 178 -6.79 10.51 -16.52
CA LEU A 178 -6.05 9.43 -17.20
C LEU A 178 -6.96 8.28 -17.64
N LEU A 179 -8.14 8.12 -17.04
CA LEU A 179 -9.15 7.17 -17.53
C LEU A 179 -9.80 7.60 -18.85
N ASP A 180 -9.59 8.85 -19.29
CA ASP A 180 -10.01 9.35 -20.60
C ASP A 180 -8.92 9.21 -21.69
N GLN A 181 -7.80 8.54 -21.37
CA GLN A 181 -6.63 8.31 -22.24
C GLN A 181 -6.46 6.78 -22.51
N PRO A 182 -7.24 6.19 -23.43
CA PRO A 182 -7.27 4.74 -23.72
C PRO A 182 -5.89 4.11 -23.94
N GLU A 183 -4.99 4.83 -24.60
CA GLU A 183 -3.65 4.41 -24.96
C GLU A 183 -2.77 4.05 -23.75
N LEU A 184 -3.03 4.63 -22.57
CA LEU A 184 -2.30 4.33 -21.34
C LEU A 184 -2.62 2.93 -20.80
N LEU A 185 -3.85 2.45 -20.97
CA LEU A 185 -4.23 1.07 -20.61
C LEU A 185 -3.94 0.09 -21.74
N GLN A 186 -4.40 0.40 -22.95
CA GLN A 186 -4.40 -0.56 -24.06
C GLN A 186 -3.00 -1.01 -24.48
N ARG A 187 -1.98 -0.14 -24.33
CA ARG A 187 -0.57 -0.50 -24.62
C ARG A 187 0.00 -1.61 -23.73
N HIS A 188 -0.62 -1.87 -22.57
CA HIS A 188 -0.23 -2.89 -21.60
C HIS A 188 -1.14 -4.13 -21.62
N VAL A 189 -2.14 -4.15 -22.51
CA VAL A 189 -3.04 -5.30 -22.73
C VAL A 189 -2.47 -6.17 -23.86
N HIS A 190 -1.69 -7.18 -23.50
CA HIS A 190 -0.94 -8.04 -24.43
C HIS A 190 -1.78 -9.18 -25.07
N GLY A 191 -3.11 -9.10 -25.02
CA GLY A 191 -4.03 -10.11 -25.52
C GLY A 191 -5.41 -9.55 -25.85
N LYS A 192 -6.41 -10.44 -26.00
CA LYS A 192 -7.77 -10.07 -26.50
C LYS A 192 -8.88 -10.12 -25.44
N ARG A 193 -8.57 -10.58 -24.22
CA ARG A 193 -9.53 -10.75 -23.13
C ARG A 193 -9.05 -9.99 -21.90
N VAL A 194 -9.94 -9.19 -21.32
CA VAL A 194 -9.68 -8.48 -20.06
C VAL A 194 -10.73 -8.88 -19.02
N LEU A 195 -10.33 -9.05 -17.77
CA LEU A 195 -11.25 -9.23 -16.64
C LEU A 195 -11.06 -8.08 -15.64
N ILE A 196 -12.06 -7.20 -15.53
CA ILE A 196 -12.05 -6.15 -14.50
C ILE A 196 -12.54 -6.77 -13.18
N VAL A 197 -11.71 -6.70 -12.15
CA VAL A 197 -12.05 -7.06 -10.78
C VAL A 197 -12.28 -5.76 -10.00
N THR A 198 -13.48 -5.59 -9.44
CA THR A 198 -13.86 -4.41 -8.66
C THR A 198 -14.82 -4.77 -7.53
N ASN A 199 -15.30 -3.81 -6.75
CA ASN A 199 -16.28 -4.02 -5.68
C ASN A 199 -17.63 -3.33 -5.96
N THR A 200 -18.64 -3.64 -5.13
CA THR A 200 -20.00 -3.07 -5.21
C THR A 200 -20.08 -1.54 -5.10
N THR A 201 -19.05 -0.88 -4.57
CA THR A 201 -19.01 0.57 -4.32
C THR A 201 -18.35 1.33 -5.46
N VAL A 202 -17.26 0.78 -6.00
CA VAL A 202 -16.43 1.36 -7.07
C VAL A 202 -17.02 1.07 -8.45
N ALA A 203 -17.67 -0.08 -8.63
CA ALA A 203 -18.29 -0.45 -9.91
C ALA A 203 -19.22 0.63 -10.49
N PRO A 204 -20.26 1.13 -9.79
CA PRO A 204 -21.19 2.13 -10.32
C PRO A 204 -20.56 3.51 -10.56
N LEU A 205 -19.32 3.75 -10.11
CA LEU A 205 -18.61 5.02 -10.29
C LEU A 205 -17.67 4.99 -11.51
N TYR A 206 -16.97 3.86 -11.72
CA TYR A 206 -15.83 3.82 -12.63
C TYR A 206 -15.77 2.61 -13.57
N LEU A 207 -16.60 1.57 -13.40
CA LEU A 207 -16.51 0.35 -14.22
C LEU A 207 -16.73 0.66 -15.70
N ASP A 208 -17.83 1.33 -16.05
CA ASP A 208 -18.16 1.64 -17.44
C ASP A 208 -17.11 2.55 -18.10
N LYS A 209 -16.52 3.49 -17.34
CA LYS A 209 -15.43 4.35 -17.82
C LYS A 209 -14.17 3.54 -18.15
N VAL A 210 -13.82 2.55 -17.33
CA VAL A 210 -12.68 1.66 -17.59
C VAL A 210 -12.97 0.69 -18.75
N VAL A 211 -14.22 0.19 -18.88
CA VAL A 211 -14.65 -0.60 -20.04
C VAL A 211 -14.52 0.22 -21.32
N GLU A 212 -14.95 1.49 -21.33
CA GLU A 212 -14.76 2.39 -22.47
C GLU A 212 -13.26 2.56 -22.76
N ALA A 213 -12.43 2.91 -21.77
CA ALA A 213 -10.99 3.11 -21.96
C ALA A 213 -10.28 1.87 -22.57
N LEU A 214 -10.71 0.66 -22.22
CA LEU A 214 -10.15 -0.59 -22.74
C LEU A 214 -10.61 -0.95 -24.16
N THR A 215 -11.79 -0.47 -24.60
CA THR A 215 -12.44 -0.90 -25.85
C THR A 215 -12.54 0.19 -26.92
N LYS A 216 -12.46 1.47 -26.52
CA LYS A 216 -12.54 2.64 -27.41
C LYS A 216 -11.44 2.58 -28.47
N GLY A 217 -11.86 2.53 -29.74
CA GLY A 217 -10.96 2.39 -30.89
C GLY A 217 -10.34 1.00 -31.07
N ASN A 218 -10.67 0.01 -30.23
CA ASN A 218 -10.00 -1.29 -30.20
C ASN A 218 -11.00 -2.47 -30.24
N PRO A 219 -11.47 -2.87 -31.43
CA PRO A 219 -12.44 -3.96 -31.59
C PRO A 219 -11.87 -5.37 -31.29
N ASN A 220 -10.58 -5.48 -30.93
CA ASN A 220 -9.94 -6.76 -30.62
C ASN A 220 -9.99 -7.13 -29.13
N VAL A 221 -10.41 -6.19 -28.26
CA VAL A 221 -10.48 -6.40 -26.80
C VAL A 221 -11.92 -6.68 -26.39
N LEU A 222 -12.15 -7.81 -25.75
CA LEU A 222 -13.40 -8.16 -25.07
C LEU A 222 -13.18 -8.06 -23.56
N VAL A 223 -14.09 -7.37 -22.87
CA VAL A 223 -14.01 -7.12 -21.43
C VAL A 223 -15.11 -7.90 -20.70
N ASP A 224 -14.69 -8.73 -19.76
CA ASP A 224 -15.53 -9.31 -18.71
C ASP A 224 -15.31 -8.52 -17.40
N SER A 225 -16.25 -8.64 -16.46
CA SER A 225 -16.09 -8.08 -15.10
C SER A 225 -16.55 -9.04 -14.02
N VAL A 226 -16.02 -8.85 -12.81
CA VAL A 226 -16.48 -9.48 -11.56
C VAL A 226 -16.58 -8.40 -10.48
N ILE A 227 -17.73 -8.36 -9.81
CA ILE A 227 -18.04 -7.40 -8.76
C ILE A 227 -18.05 -8.14 -7.42
N LEU A 228 -17.08 -7.84 -6.57
CA LEU A 228 -16.92 -8.41 -5.23
C LEU A 228 -17.67 -7.56 -4.17
N PRO A 229 -18.07 -8.14 -3.03
CA PRO A 229 -18.58 -7.35 -1.92
C PRO A 229 -17.48 -6.45 -1.34
N ASP A 230 -17.85 -5.26 -0.86
CA ASP A 230 -16.89 -4.26 -0.34
C ASP A 230 -16.52 -4.45 1.14
N GLY A 231 -15.24 -4.21 1.46
CA GLY A 231 -14.68 -4.20 2.82
C GLY A 231 -13.64 -5.29 3.12
N GLU A 232 -12.68 -4.98 4.00
CA GLU A 232 -11.54 -5.83 4.40
C GLU A 232 -11.95 -7.25 4.87
N LYS A 233 -13.14 -7.40 5.47
CA LYS A 233 -13.67 -8.70 5.93
C LYS A 233 -13.88 -9.71 4.78
N TYR A 234 -14.03 -9.23 3.55
CA TYR A 234 -14.16 -10.06 2.35
C TYR A 234 -12.82 -10.34 1.67
N LYS A 235 -11.70 -9.83 2.19
CA LYS A 235 -10.35 -10.07 1.68
C LYS A 235 -9.85 -11.47 2.04
N ASN A 236 -10.54 -12.50 1.56
CA ASN A 236 -10.38 -13.91 1.97
C ASN A 236 -10.47 -14.86 0.76
N MET A 237 -10.12 -16.14 0.98
CA MET A 237 -10.08 -17.13 -0.11
C MET A 237 -11.47 -17.41 -0.72
N GLU A 238 -12.52 -17.44 0.09
CA GLU A 238 -13.90 -17.66 -0.38
C GLU A 238 -14.34 -16.60 -1.40
N THR A 239 -14.02 -15.33 -1.13
CA THR A 239 -14.35 -14.23 -2.04
C THR A 239 -13.41 -14.21 -3.25
N LEU A 240 -12.14 -14.61 -3.08
CA LEU A 240 -11.17 -14.75 -4.17
C LEU A 240 -11.61 -15.80 -5.20
N MET A 241 -12.23 -16.91 -4.75
CA MET A 241 -12.74 -17.96 -5.65
C MET A 241 -13.67 -17.41 -6.74
N LYS A 242 -14.51 -16.41 -6.44
CA LYS A 242 -15.41 -15.77 -7.41
C LYS A 242 -14.68 -15.17 -8.62
N VAL A 243 -13.43 -14.74 -8.44
CA VAL A 243 -12.58 -14.25 -9.54
C VAL A 243 -12.14 -15.41 -10.43
N PHE A 244 -11.75 -16.55 -9.85
CA PHE A 244 -11.39 -17.75 -10.59
C PHE A 244 -12.59 -18.38 -11.30
N ASP A 245 -13.74 -18.46 -10.62
CA ASP A 245 -14.99 -18.99 -11.18
C ASP A 245 -15.38 -18.20 -12.44
N LYS A 246 -15.50 -16.86 -12.33
CA LYS A 246 -15.80 -15.98 -13.46
C LYS A 246 -14.75 -16.10 -14.57
N ALA A 247 -13.47 -16.23 -14.24
CA ALA A 247 -12.40 -16.42 -15.24
C ALA A 247 -12.52 -17.75 -16.01
N ILE A 248 -12.87 -18.83 -15.33
CA ILE A 248 -13.05 -20.17 -15.90
C ILE A 248 -14.34 -20.24 -16.73
N GLU A 249 -15.46 -19.74 -16.21
CA GLU A 249 -16.74 -19.64 -16.91
C GLU A 249 -16.63 -18.85 -18.21
N SER A 250 -15.91 -17.73 -18.17
CA SER A 250 -15.65 -16.87 -19.33
C SER A 250 -14.58 -17.44 -20.28
N ARG A 251 -14.02 -18.61 -19.96
CA ARG A 251 -12.97 -19.33 -20.70
C ARG A 251 -11.76 -18.45 -21.00
N LEU A 252 -11.26 -17.75 -19.98
CA LEU A 252 -10.04 -16.95 -20.10
C LEU A 252 -8.81 -17.84 -20.25
N ASP A 253 -7.88 -17.42 -21.10
CA ASP A 253 -6.61 -18.11 -21.37
C ASP A 253 -5.40 -17.33 -20.82
N ARG A 254 -4.20 -17.87 -21.03
CA ARG A 254 -2.92 -17.32 -20.50
C ARG A 254 -2.56 -15.91 -21.01
N ARG A 255 -3.21 -15.42 -22.08
CA ARG A 255 -3.00 -14.09 -22.65
C ARG A 255 -4.05 -13.08 -22.16
N CYS A 256 -4.97 -13.48 -21.26
CA CYS A 256 -5.86 -12.51 -20.64
C CYS A 256 -5.09 -11.51 -19.77
N THR A 257 -5.72 -10.37 -19.47
CA THR A 257 -5.18 -9.38 -18.52
C THR A 257 -6.25 -9.10 -17.47
N PHE A 258 -5.89 -9.19 -16.19
CA PHE A 258 -6.77 -8.79 -15.09
C PHE A 258 -6.59 -7.30 -14.80
N VAL A 259 -7.66 -6.58 -14.47
CA VAL A 259 -7.60 -5.15 -14.14
C VAL A 259 -8.16 -4.96 -12.74
N ALA A 260 -7.31 -4.54 -11.80
CA ALA A 260 -7.71 -4.25 -10.43
C ALA A 260 -8.26 -2.80 -10.37
N LEU A 261 -9.58 -2.64 -10.27
CA LEU A 261 -10.24 -1.34 -10.19
C LEU A 261 -10.82 -1.13 -8.79
N GLY A 262 -10.10 -0.39 -7.94
CA GLY A 262 -10.56 -0.09 -6.58
C GLY A 262 -9.44 0.29 -5.61
N GLY A 263 -9.72 0.19 -4.30
CA GLY A 263 -8.71 0.34 -3.25
C GLY A 263 -7.81 -0.89 -3.08
N GLY A 264 -6.93 -0.85 -2.08
CA GLY A 264 -5.91 -1.89 -1.85
C GLY A 264 -6.45 -3.31 -1.63
N VAL A 265 -7.69 -3.45 -1.11
CA VAL A 265 -8.38 -4.74 -1.03
C VAL A 265 -8.52 -5.40 -2.41
N ILE A 266 -9.00 -4.64 -3.39
CA ILE A 266 -9.15 -5.11 -4.78
C ILE A 266 -7.78 -5.28 -5.45
N GLY A 267 -6.83 -4.38 -5.20
CA GLY A 267 -5.45 -4.51 -5.68
C GLY A 267 -4.80 -5.83 -5.27
N ASP A 268 -4.82 -6.15 -3.98
CA ASP A 268 -4.19 -7.35 -3.42
C ASP A 268 -4.92 -8.64 -3.88
N MET A 269 -6.26 -8.64 -3.89
CA MET A 269 -7.05 -9.80 -4.33
C MET A 269 -6.89 -10.05 -5.83
N CYS A 270 -7.03 -9.01 -6.66
CA CYS A 270 -6.90 -9.15 -8.11
C CYS A 270 -5.48 -9.54 -8.51
N GLY A 271 -4.45 -8.95 -7.90
CA GLY A 271 -3.06 -9.30 -8.15
C GLY A 271 -2.73 -10.73 -7.74
N PHE A 272 -3.27 -11.23 -6.63
CA PHE A 272 -3.05 -12.62 -6.20
C PHE A 272 -3.83 -13.61 -7.08
N ALA A 273 -5.05 -13.26 -7.50
CA ALA A 273 -5.80 -14.02 -8.48
C ALA A 273 -5.05 -14.10 -9.82
N ALA A 274 -4.46 -13.00 -10.31
CA ALA A 274 -3.66 -12.97 -11.53
C ALA A 274 -2.38 -13.83 -11.41
N ALA A 275 -1.72 -13.82 -10.24
CA ALA A 275 -0.56 -14.66 -9.96
C ALA A 275 -0.89 -16.16 -9.98
N ALA A 276 -2.06 -16.54 -9.44
CA ALA A 276 -2.47 -17.94 -9.29
C ALA A 276 -3.19 -18.49 -10.54
N PHE A 277 -4.02 -17.70 -11.22
CA PHE A 277 -4.83 -18.14 -12.35
C PHE A 277 -3.94 -18.63 -13.49
N LEU A 278 -4.14 -19.89 -13.92
CA LEU A 278 -3.28 -20.60 -14.87
C LEU A 278 -1.77 -20.61 -14.52
N ARG A 279 -1.39 -20.33 -13.26
CA ARG A 279 -0.01 -20.10 -12.78
C ARG A 279 0.64 -18.80 -13.30
N GLY A 280 -0.17 -17.76 -13.52
CA GLY A 280 0.27 -16.42 -13.92
C GLY A 280 -0.38 -15.94 -15.21
N VAL A 281 -1.08 -14.81 -15.12
CA VAL A 281 -1.57 -13.98 -16.23
C VAL A 281 -1.26 -12.51 -15.95
N ASN A 282 -1.19 -11.69 -16.99
CA ASN A 282 -0.88 -10.26 -16.83
C ASN A 282 -1.95 -9.56 -15.96
N PHE A 283 -1.56 -8.51 -15.23
CA PHE A 283 -2.53 -7.62 -14.60
C PHE A 283 -2.11 -6.15 -14.60
N ILE A 284 -3.09 -5.26 -14.45
CA ILE A 284 -2.94 -3.80 -14.37
C ILE A 284 -3.62 -3.31 -13.09
N GLN A 285 -3.04 -2.31 -12.43
CA GLN A 285 -3.64 -1.64 -11.27
C GLN A 285 -4.25 -0.29 -11.66
N ILE A 286 -5.51 -0.07 -11.27
CA ILE A 286 -6.20 1.23 -11.32
C ILE A 286 -6.64 1.57 -9.89
N PRO A 287 -5.71 2.07 -9.04
CA PRO A 287 -5.99 2.35 -7.63
C PRO A 287 -6.87 3.60 -7.45
N THR A 288 -8.00 3.46 -6.74
CA THR A 288 -9.00 4.53 -6.56
C THR A 288 -9.05 5.12 -5.14
N THR A 289 -8.09 4.80 -4.28
CA THR A 289 -7.96 5.38 -2.92
C THR A 289 -6.55 5.92 -2.73
N VAL A 290 -6.36 6.94 -1.88
CA VAL A 290 -5.00 7.49 -1.60
C VAL A 290 -4.07 6.38 -1.11
N MET A 291 -4.51 5.58 -0.14
CA MET A 291 -3.80 4.39 0.37
C MET A 291 -3.29 3.48 -0.76
N ALA A 292 -4.13 3.18 -1.76
CA ALA A 292 -3.74 2.33 -2.87
C ALA A 292 -2.80 3.04 -3.85
N GLN A 293 -3.01 4.33 -4.10
CA GLN A 293 -2.20 5.16 -5.01
C GLN A 293 -0.78 5.40 -4.46
N VAL A 294 -0.62 5.59 -3.15
CA VAL A 294 0.67 5.92 -2.51
C VAL A 294 1.42 4.71 -1.97
N ASP A 295 0.74 3.60 -1.67
CA ASP A 295 1.37 2.41 -1.11
C ASP A 295 0.97 1.13 -1.86
N SER A 296 -0.26 0.63 -1.74
CA SER A 296 -0.52 -0.80 -2.04
C SER A 296 -0.41 -1.19 -3.52
N SER A 297 -0.57 -0.25 -4.46
CA SER A 297 -0.41 -0.54 -5.90
C SER A 297 1.05 -0.72 -6.33
N VAL A 298 2.02 -0.30 -5.51
CA VAL A 298 3.45 -0.29 -5.85
C VAL A 298 4.18 -1.46 -5.20
N GLY A 299 4.97 -2.16 -6.02
CA GLY A 299 5.91 -3.20 -5.58
C GLY A 299 5.33 -4.60 -5.42
N GLY A 300 4.16 -4.88 -6.00
CA GLY A 300 3.73 -6.24 -6.32
C GLY A 300 3.54 -7.20 -5.15
N LYS A 301 3.30 -6.72 -3.93
CA LYS A 301 2.81 -7.60 -2.86
C LYS A 301 1.31 -7.76 -3.05
N THR A 302 0.85 -9.00 -3.13
CA THR A 302 -0.57 -9.33 -3.36
C THR A 302 -0.99 -10.43 -2.39
N GLY A 303 -2.27 -10.52 -2.03
CA GLY A 303 -2.73 -11.54 -1.11
C GLY A 303 -4.09 -11.33 -0.46
N ILE A 304 -4.36 -12.17 0.53
CA ILE A 304 -5.60 -12.27 1.29
C ILE A 304 -5.31 -12.56 2.77
N ASN A 305 -6.31 -12.30 3.61
CA ASN A 305 -6.30 -12.56 5.02
C ASN A 305 -6.70 -14.01 5.33
N HIS A 306 -6.18 -14.52 6.44
CA HIS A 306 -6.65 -15.72 7.11
C HIS A 306 -7.35 -15.30 8.42
N PRO A 307 -8.31 -16.05 8.98
CA PRO A 307 -8.92 -15.70 10.27
C PRO A 307 -7.92 -15.50 11.42
N LEU A 308 -6.73 -16.11 11.32
CA LEU A 308 -5.64 -15.97 12.30
C LEU A 308 -4.64 -14.84 11.99
N GLY A 309 -4.79 -14.08 10.89
CA GLY A 309 -3.89 -12.96 10.61
C GLY A 309 -4.01 -12.35 9.20
N LYS A 310 -3.65 -11.06 9.13
CA LYS A 310 -3.73 -10.23 7.93
C LYS A 310 -2.60 -10.56 6.93
N ASN A 311 -2.92 -10.60 5.64
CA ASN A 311 -1.99 -10.80 4.52
C ASN A 311 -1.06 -12.02 4.60
N LEU A 312 -1.49 -13.11 5.26
CA LEU A 312 -0.66 -14.32 5.47
C LEU A 312 -0.57 -15.23 4.24
N ILE A 313 -1.45 -15.08 3.25
CA ILE A 313 -1.51 -15.92 2.04
C ILE A 313 -1.48 -15.00 0.83
N GLY A 314 -0.50 -15.17 -0.07
CA GLY A 314 -0.31 -14.23 -1.17
C GLY A 314 0.87 -14.56 -2.08
N ALA A 315 1.25 -13.60 -2.94
CA ALA A 315 2.36 -13.72 -3.87
C ALA A 315 3.10 -12.39 -4.07
N PHE A 316 4.37 -12.47 -4.47
CA PHE A 316 5.09 -11.35 -5.08
C PHE A 316 4.87 -11.40 -6.59
N TYR A 317 4.05 -10.48 -7.13
CA TYR A 317 3.61 -10.43 -8.51
C TYR A 317 3.44 -8.99 -8.98
N GLN A 318 4.20 -8.58 -10.01
CA GLN A 318 4.24 -7.20 -10.49
C GLN A 318 3.20 -6.94 -11.59
N PRO A 319 2.55 -5.76 -11.61
CA PRO A 319 1.64 -5.38 -12.68
C PRO A 319 2.39 -5.05 -13.98
N GLN A 320 1.68 -4.96 -15.10
CA GLN A 320 2.19 -4.39 -16.36
C GLN A 320 2.29 -2.86 -16.30
N CYS A 321 1.36 -2.21 -15.57
CA CYS A 321 1.42 -0.81 -15.20
C CYS A 321 0.52 -0.51 -14.00
N VAL A 322 0.71 0.67 -13.41
CA VAL A 322 -0.24 1.31 -12.50
C VAL A 322 -0.76 2.58 -13.16
N LEU A 323 -2.07 2.79 -13.21
CA LEU A 323 -2.70 4.00 -13.74
C LEU A 323 -3.45 4.73 -12.62
N ILE A 324 -2.86 5.84 -12.18
CA ILE A 324 -3.39 6.70 -11.12
C ILE A 324 -4.07 7.92 -11.76
N ASP A 325 -5.40 7.84 -11.88
CA ASP A 325 -6.24 9.00 -12.18
C ASP A 325 -6.63 9.68 -10.85
N THR A 326 -6.01 10.82 -10.55
CA THR A 326 -6.30 11.59 -9.32
C THR A 326 -7.75 12.06 -9.25
N GLY A 327 -8.46 12.12 -10.39
CA GLY A 327 -9.89 12.43 -10.44
C GLY A 327 -10.77 11.41 -9.71
N THR A 328 -10.29 10.16 -9.52
CA THR A 328 -11.04 9.16 -8.73
C THR A 328 -11.09 9.49 -7.24
N LEU A 329 -10.20 10.36 -6.76
CA LEU A 329 -10.21 10.79 -5.36
C LEU A 329 -11.39 11.72 -5.05
N ASN A 330 -12.05 12.32 -6.05
CA ASN A 330 -13.14 13.27 -5.82
C ASN A 330 -14.40 12.63 -5.19
N THR A 331 -14.59 11.31 -5.32
CA THR A 331 -15.70 10.59 -4.66
C THR A 331 -15.28 9.80 -3.43
N LEU A 332 -13.99 9.82 -3.07
CA LEU A 332 -13.46 9.07 -1.93
C LEU A 332 -13.88 9.74 -0.62
N PRO A 333 -14.46 9.03 0.39
CA PRO A 333 -14.83 9.64 1.67
C PRO A 333 -13.65 10.32 2.39
N ASP A 334 -13.89 11.38 3.15
CA ASP A 334 -12.83 12.13 3.87
C ASP A 334 -12.03 11.25 4.83
N ARG A 335 -12.68 10.27 5.48
CA ARG A 335 -12.01 9.29 6.37
C ARG A 335 -11.03 8.39 5.62
N GLU A 336 -11.36 8.01 4.38
CA GLU A 336 -10.49 7.22 3.50
C GLU A 336 -9.36 8.04 2.89
N LEU A 337 -9.60 9.33 2.62
CA LEU A 337 -8.57 10.31 2.26
C LEU A 337 -7.53 10.41 3.39
N ALA A 338 -7.98 10.72 4.61
CA ALA A 338 -7.15 10.81 5.81
C ALA A 338 -6.36 9.52 6.06
N SER A 339 -7.03 8.36 6.02
CA SER A 339 -6.41 7.03 6.14
C SER A 339 -5.23 6.85 5.16
N GLY A 340 -5.37 7.25 3.89
CA GLY A 340 -4.27 7.16 2.93
C GLY A 340 -3.10 8.11 3.22
N LEU A 341 -3.33 9.26 3.85
CA LEU A 341 -2.27 10.21 4.21
C LEU A 341 -1.36 9.68 5.34
N ALA A 342 -1.79 8.70 6.13
CA ALA A 342 -0.92 8.03 7.10
C ALA A 342 0.34 7.43 6.44
N GLU A 343 0.18 6.82 5.27
CA GLU A 343 1.30 6.26 4.50
C GLU A 343 2.18 7.35 3.86
N VAL A 344 1.59 8.48 3.47
CA VAL A 344 2.33 9.65 2.96
C VAL A 344 3.27 10.20 4.05
N VAL A 345 2.76 10.32 5.28
CA VAL A 345 3.55 10.70 6.47
C VAL A 345 4.64 9.67 6.79
N LYS A 346 4.33 8.37 6.66
CA LYS A 346 5.28 7.26 6.87
C LYS A 346 6.55 7.43 6.04
N TYR A 347 6.45 7.72 4.73
CA TYR A 347 7.63 7.90 3.87
C TYR A 347 8.56 9.02 4.36
N GLY A 348 7.97 10.15 4.75
CA GLY A 348 8.71 11.29 5.27
C GLY A 348 9.50 10.93 6.54
N LEU A 349 8.90 10.15 7.43
CA LEU A 349 9.53 9.72 8.69
C LEU A 349 10.65 8.70 8.49
N ILE A 350 10.45 7.70 7.62
CA ILE A 350 11.40 6.59 7.49
C ILE A 350 12.63 6.93 6.65
N ARG A 351 12.51 7.86 5.68
CA ARG A 351 13.58 8.11 4.70
C ARG A 351 13.64 9.48 4.02
N ASP A 352 12.70 10.40 4.22
CA ASP A 352 12.56 11.61 3.38
C ASP A 352 12.14 12.86 4.16
N ALA A 353 13.10 13.44 4.89
CA ALA A 353 12.86 14.61 5.75
C ALA A 353 12.34 15.84 4.98
N GLU A 354 12.84 16.08 3.76
CA GLU A 354 12.37 17.18 2.91
C GLU A 354 10.91 16.99 2.50
N PHE A 355 10.50 15.76 2.19
CA PHE A 355 9.10 15.45 1.92
C PHE A 355 8.22 15.60 3.16
N PHE A 356 8.69 15.19 4.35
CA PHE A 356 7.95 15.43 5.60
C PHE A 356 7.73 16.93 5.85
N GLU A 357 8.75 17.76 5.66
CA GLU A 357 8.65 19.21 5.78
C GLU A 357 7.76 19.86 4.71
N TRP A 358 7.70 19.28 3.51
CA TRP A 358 6.72 19.68 2.50
C TRP A 358 5.30 19.32 2.95
N GLN A 359 5.08 18.14 3.56
CA GLN A 359 3.77 17.72 4.05
C GLN A 359 3.29 18.63 5.20
N GLU A 360 4.15 18.99 6.16
CA GLU A 360 3.79 19.94 7.23
C GLU A 360 3.27 21.28 6.69
N LYS A 361 3.82 21.75 5.56
CA LYS A 361 3.40 23.00 4.90
C LYS A 361 2.12 22.84 4.07
N ASN A 362 1.83 21.64 3.56
CA ASN A 362 0.78 21.39 2.56
C ASN A 362 -0.36 20.47 3.05
N MET A 363 -0.37 19.99 4.29
CA MET A 363 -1.39 19.06 4.79
C MET A 363 -2.82 19.59 4.64
N LYS A 364 -3.02 20.90 4.85
CA LYS A 364 -4.32 21.56 4.61
C LYS A 364 -4.76 21.51 3.15
N ALA A 365 -3.83 21.61 2.20
CA ALA A 365 -4.12 21.49 0.77
C ALA A 365 -4.45 20.04 0.38
N LEU A 366 -3.73 19.06 0.95
CA LEU A 366 -4.02 17.63 0.78
C LEU A 366 -5.43 17.28 1.29
N MET A 367 -5.78 17.72 2.51
CA MET A 367 -7.10 17.51 3.10
C MET A 367 -8.21 18.26 2.34
N ALA A 368 -7.89 19.40 1.72
CA ALA A 368 -8.79 20.12 0.81
C ALA A 368 -8.85 19.54 -0.62
N ARG A 369 -8.14 18.43 -0.88
CA ARG A 369 -8.06 17.73 -2.17
C ARG A 369 -7.50 18.60 -3.31
N ASP A 370 -6.56 19.49 -3.00
CA ASP A 370 -5.87 20.27 -4.02
C ASP A 370 -5.19 19.33 -5.04
N PRO A 371 -5.51 19.43 -6.36
CA PRO A 371 -5.00 18.50 -7.35
C PRO A 371 -3.47 18.49 -7.47
N SER A 372 -2.82 19.64 -7.28
CA SER A 372 -1.35 19.75 -7.38
C SER A 372 -0.65 19.15 -6.16
N ALA A 373 -1.17 19.40 -4.96
CA ALA A 373 -0.68 18.80 -3.73
C ALA A 373 -0.86 17.27 -3.75
N LEU A 374 -2.04 16.77 -4.13
CA LEU A 374 -2.30 15.34 -4.26
C LEU A 374 -1.37 14.69 -5.30
N ALA A 375 -1.25 15.27 -6.50
CA ALA A 375 -0.37 14.73 -7.54
C ALA A 375 1.11 14.67 -7.09
N TYR A 376 1.60 15.71 -6.41
CA TYR A 376 2.95 15.72 -5.86
C TYR A 376 3.14 14.68 -4.74
N ALA A 377 2.21 14.61 -3.79
CA ALA A 377 2.29 13.66 -2.68
C ALA A 377 2.25 12.21 -3.16
N ILE A 378 1.41 11.90 -4.17
CA ILE A 378 1.37 10.58 -4.79
C ILE A 378 2.67 10.30 -5.52
N LYS A 379 3.12 11.18 -6.43
CA LYS A 379 4.39 11.05 -7.16
C LYS A 379 5.55 10.76 -6.21
N ARG A 380 5.71 11.56 -5.16
CA ARG A 380 6.82 11.44 -4.22
C ARG A 380 6.73 10.19 -3.34
N SER A 381 5.52 9.73 -3.01
CA SER A 381 5.30 8.45 -2.34
C SER A 381 5.65 7.26 -3.24
N CYS A 382 5.24 7.30 -4.52
CA CYS A 382 5.59 6.30 -5.52
C CYS A 382 7.10 6.22 -5.74
N GLU A 383 7.81 7.35 -5.86
CA GLU A 383 9.28 7.39 -5.93
C GLU A 383 9.92 6.71 -4.71
N ASN A 384 9.51 7.11 -3.51
CA ASN A 384 10.03 6.59 -2.25
C ASN A 384 9.84 5.06 -2.13
N LYS A 385 8.70 4.52 -2.59
CA LYS A 385 8.44 3.08 -2.57
C LYS A 385 9.10 2.33 -3.73
N ALA A 386 9.14 2.91 -4.93
CA ALA A 386 9.77 2.31 -6.10
C ALA A 386 11.24 2.01 -5.84
N GLU A 387 12.00 2.98 -5.32
CA GLU A 387 13.43 2.80 -5.02
C GLU A 387 13.66 1.71 -3.95
N VAL A 388 12.85 1.68 -2.88
CA VAL A 388 12.92 0.61 -1.86
C VAL A 388 12.60 -0.76 -2.46
N VAL A 389 11.65 -0.83 -3.39
CA VAL A 389 11.25 -2.06 -4.09
C VAL A 389 12.32 -2.54 -5.06
N SER A 390 12.97 -1.64 -5.80
CA SER A 390 14.08 -1.96 -6.70
C SER A 390 15.29 -2.51 -5.94
N LEU A 391 15.55 -1.99 -4.72
CA LEU A 391 16.63 -2.43 -3.86
C LEU A 391 16.32 -3.72 -3.07
N ASP A 392 15.06 -3.99 -2.72
CA ASP A 392 14.66 -5.18 -1.97
C ASP A 392 13.21 -5.64 -2.30
N GLU A 393 13.04 -6.20 -3.50
CA GLU A 393 11.71 -6.63 -4.00
C GLU A 393 11.02 -7.58 -3.03
N LYS A 394 11.75 -8.49 -2.38
CA LYS A 394 11.18 -9.61 -1.60
C LYS A 394 11.13 -9.41 -0.09
N GLU A 395 11.43 -8.20 0.41
CA GLU A 395 11.45 -7.87 1.85
C GLU A 395 12.43 -8.73 2.67
N SER A 396 13.66 -8.79 2.18
CA SER A 396 14.81 -9.47 2.81
C SER A 396 15.45 -8.61 3.89
N GLY A 397 15.32 -7.28 3.80
CA GLY A 397 15.96 -6.31 4.69
C GLY A 397 15.39 -4.90 4.54
N LEU A 398 15.89 -4.12 3.57
CA LEU A 398 15.56 -2.69 3.43
C LEU A 398 14.05 -2.44 3.31
N ARG A 399 13.32 -3.26 2.56
CA ARG A 399 11.87 -3.08 2.37
C ARG A 399 11.06 -3.30 3.65
N ALA A 400 11.65 -3.89 4.70
CA ALA A 400 11.02 -3.97 6.01
C ALA A 400 10.76 -2.57 6.62
N THR A 401 11.56 -1.55 6.29
CA THR A 401 11.38 -0.15 6.76
C THR A 401 10.00 0.43 6.43
N LEU A 402 9.36 -0.03 5.35
CA LEU A 402 7.98 0.36 4.99
C LEU A 402 6.93 -0.11 6.01
N ASN A 403 7.30 -0.89 7.02
CA ASN A 403 6.42 -1.40 8.07
C ASN A 403 6.52 -0.55 9.38
N LEU A 404 6.98 0.71 9.33
CA LEU A 404 6.84 1.66 10.46
C LEU A 404 5.38 1.73 10.90
N GLY A 405 5.17 1.71 12.23
CA GLY A 405 3.84 1.67 12.85
C GLY A 405 3.05 0.36 12.66
N HIS A 406 3.31 -0.41 11.60
CA HIS A 406 2.48 -1.55 11.21
C HIS A 406 2.45 -2.70 12.24
N THR A 407 3.49 -2.91 13.05
CA THR A 407 3.44 -3.93 14.12
C THR A 407 2.33 -3.62 15.12
N PHE A 408 2.24 -2.36 15.56
CA PHE A 408 1.20 -1.89 16.45
C PHE A 408 -0.14 -1.75 15.71
N GLY A 409 -0.12 -1.26 14.47
CA GLY A 409 -1.31 -1.12 13.63
C GLY A 409 -2.04 -2.43 13.38
N HIS A 410 -1.33 -3.50 12.99
CA HIS A 410 -1.93 -4.82 12.81
C HIS A 410 -2.49 -5.40 14.13
N ALA A 411 -1.85 -5.11 15.27
CA ALA A 411 -2.37 -5.48 16.58
C ALA A 411 -3.67 -4.73 16.92
N ILE A 412 -3.78 -3.44 16.58
CA ILE A 412 -5.02 -2.68 16.68
C ILE A 412 -6.10 -3.26 15.75
N GLU A 413 -5.81 -3.49 14.47
CA GLU A 413 -6.78 -4.02 13.50
C GLU A 413 -7.30 -5.42 13.89
N THR A 414 -6.42 -6.29 14.38
CA THR A 414 -6.79 -7.66 14.78
C THR A 414 -7.49 -7.67 16.15
N GLY A 415 -6.98 -6.90 17.12
CA GLY A 415 -7.51 -6.85 18.49
C GLY A 415 -8.84 -6.12 18.61
N PHE A 416 -9.03 -5.04 17.84
CA PHE A 416 -10.29 -4.28 17.79
C PHE A 416 -11.31 -4.86 16.78
N GLY A 417 -10.83 -5.59 15.78
CA GLY A 417 -11.63 -6.29 14.78
C GLY A 417 -11.60 -5.62 13.40
N TYR A 418 -11.44 -6.43 12.36
CA TYR A 418 -11.30 -5.96 10.98
C TYR A 418 -12.48 -5.09 10.54
N GLY A 419 -12.16 -3.87 10.07
CA GLY A 419 -13.13 -2.90 9.55
C GLY A 419 -13.76 -1.98 10.60
N GLN A 420 -13.42 -2.08 11.89
CA GLN A 420 -13.79 -1.05 12.87
C GLN A 420 -12.98 0.24 12.64
N TRP A 421 -11.67 0.08 12.53
CA TRP A 421 -10.74 1.11 12.06
C TRP A 421 -10.29 0.81 10.64
N LEU A 422 -9.97 1.87 9.90
CA LEU A 422 -9.27 1.79 8.62
C LEU A 422 -7.80 1.50 8.87
N HIS A 423 -7.13 0.88 7.89
CA HIS A 423 -5.72 0.52 8.03
C HIS A 423 -4.83 1.74 8.37
N GLY A 424 -5.04 2.88 7.69
CA GLY A 424 -4.28 4.10 7.94
C GLY A 424 -4.50 4.71 9.33
N GLU A 425 -5.68 4.54 9.93
CA GLU A 425 -5.94 4.97 11.32
C GLU A 425 -5.11 4.14 12.31
N ALA A 426 -5.07 2.82 12.08
CA ALA A 426 -4.26 1.91 12.89
C ALA A 426 -2.75 2.13 12.69
N VAL A 427 -2.32 2.41 11.47
CA VAL A 427 -0.92 2.77 11.14
C VAL A 427 -0.55 4.13 11.75
N ALA A 428 -1.44 5.11 11.77
CA ALA A 428 -1.20 6.41 12.41
C ALA A 428 -0.97 6.26 13.93
N ALA A 429 -1.90 5.64 14.65
CA ALA A 429 -1.74 5.38 16.08
C ALA A 429 -0.51 4.50 16.37
N GLY A 430 -0.28 3.46 15.56
CA GLY A 430 0.89 2.60 15.66
C GLY A 430 2.21 3.32 15.36
N THR A 431 2.21 4.34 14.51
CA THR A 431 3.36 5.20 14.25
C THR A 431 3.66 6.08 15.46
N VAL A 432 2.65 6.64 16.12
CA VAL A 432 2.84 7.38 17.38
C VAL A 432 3.41 6.46 18.48
N MET A 433 2.95 5.22 18.59
CA MET A 433 3.53 4.23 19.52
C MET A 433 5.00 3.90 19.19
N ALA A 434 5.34 3.70 17.91
CA ALA A 434 6.72 3.48 17.49
C ALA A 434 7.63 4.70 17.77
N VAL A 435 7.09 5.92 17.67
CA VAL A 435 7.78 7.17 17.97
C VAL A 435 8.00 7.36 19.48
N ASP A 436 6.99 7.11 20.32
CA ASP A 436 7.14 7.10 21.79
C ASP A 436 8.21 6.08 22.23
N MET A 437 8.18 4.86 21.67
CA MET A 437 9.21 3.85 21.94
C MET A 437 10.61 4.30 21.51
N SER A 438 10.74 4.94 20.34
CA SER A 438 12.01 5.47 19.84
C SER A 438 12.56 6.57 20.74
N TYR A 439 11.68 7.43 21.27
CA TYR A 439 12.03 8.47 22.24
C TYR A 439 12.46 7.90 23.60
N ARG A 440 11.74 6.90 24.13
CA ARG A 440 12.12 6.18 25.37
C ARG A 440 13.50 5.52 25.30
N LEU A 441 13.89 5.04 24.11
CA LEU A 441 15.21 4.47 23.85
C LEU A 441 16.32 5.54 23.73
N GLY A 442 15.98 6.84 23.78
CA GLY A 442 16.91 7.94 23.57
C GLY A 442 17.44 8.02 22.13
N TRP A 443 16.68 7.52 21.15
CA TRP A 443 17.11 7.43 19.75
C TRP A 443 16.67 8.63 18.89
N ILE A 444 15.70 9.41 19.37
CA ILE A 444 15.19 10.63 18.71
C ILE A 444 14.91 11.72 19.76
N ASP A 445 14.93 12.98 19.34
CA ASP A 445 14.52 14.13 20.15
C ASP A 445 12.98 14.26 20.25
N ASP A 446 12.54 14.94 21.31
CA ASP A 446 11.12 15.28 21.58
C ASP A 446 10.49 16.12 20.44
N SER A 447 11.30 16.92 19.74
CA SER A 447 10.89 17.69 18.57
C SER A 447 10.29 16.80 17.47
N ILE A 448 10.80 15.58 17.25
CA ILE A 448 10.24 14.63 16.28
C ILE A 448 8.90 14.08 16.79
N VAL A 449 8.79 13.79 18.10
CA VAL A 449 7.55 13.33 18.74
C VAL A 449 6.42 14.35 18.55
N ASN A 450 6.71 15.62 18.80
CA ASN A 450 5.76 16.73 18.67
C ASN A 450 5.34 16.96 17.20
N ARG A 451 6.29 16.91 16.26
CA ARG A 451 6.01 17.06 14.81
C ARG A 451 5.14 15.92 14.27
N VAL A 452 5.44 14.67 14.64
CA VAL A 452 4.64 13.49 14.25
C VAL A 452 3.20 13.62 14.76
N ARG A 453 3.01 13.99 16.03
CA ARG A 453 1.67 14.17 16.58
C ARG A 453 0.91 15.26 15.83
N SER A 454 1.54 16.42 15.63
CA SER A 454 0.92 17.56 14.97
C SER A 454 0.54 17.29 13.51
N ILE A 455 1.37 16.59 12.72
CA ILE A 455 1.07 16.32 11.31
C ILE A 455 -0.07 15.30 11.15
N LEU A 456 -0.15 14.29 12.04
CA LEU A 456 -1.24 13.31 12.05
C LEU A 456 -2.57 13.96 12.50
N GLU A 457 -2.54 14.83 13.51
CA GLU A 457 -3.70 15.62 13.92
C GLU A 457 -4.19 16.55 12.80
N GLN A 458 -3.28 17.19 12.05
CA GLN A 458 -3.62 17.99 10.87
C GLN A 458 -4.21 17.18 9.71
N ALA A 459 -3.93 15.88 9.64
CA ALA A 459 -4.51 14.94 8.69
C ALA A 459 -5.84 14.31 9.19
N ASN A 460 -6.37 14.75 10.34
CA ASN A 460 -7.52 14.15 11.03
C ASN A 460 -7.35 12.65 11.37
N LEU A 461 -6.13 12.21 11.68
CA LEU A 461 -5.81 10.84 12.05
C LEU A 461 -5.70 10.65 13.58
N PRO A 462 -6.04 9.47 14.13
CA PRO A 462 -5.90 9.20 15.55
C PRO A 462 -4.44 9.03 15.97
N THR A 463 -4.11 9.57 17.14
CA THR A 463 -2.74 9.57 17.73
C THR A 463 -2.60 8.69 18.97
N ALA A 464 -3.63 7.89 19.30
CA ALA A 464 -3.65 6.86 20.34
C ALA A 464 -4.52 5.69 19.85
N PRO A 465 -4.30 4.44 20.31
CA PRO A 465 -5.12 3.29 19.94
C PRO A 465 -6.54 3.36 20.54
N PRO A 466 -7.48 2.49 20.12
CA PRO A 466 -8.78 2.36 20.77
C PRO A 466 -8.67 2.06 22.26
N ASP A 467 -9.53 2.70 23.06
CA ASP A 467 -9.62 2.56 24.52
C ASP A 467 -9.79 1.12 25.03
N THR A 468 -10.26 0.21 24.17
CA THR A 468 -10.48 -1.21 24.47
C THR A 468 -9.24 -2.09 24.30
N MET A 469 -8.14 -1.55 23.76
CA MET A 469 -6.89 -2.29 23.57
C MET A 469 -6.14 -2.45 24.91
N THR A 470 -5.79 -3.69 25.26
CA THR A 470 -4.95 -4.00 26.43
C THR A 470 -3.53 -4.36 26.04
N VAL A 471 -2.61 -4.28 27.00
CA VAL A 471 -1.19 -4.70 26.82
C VAL A 471 -1.09 -6.16 26.34
N GLU A 472 -1.98 -7.03 26.81
CA GLU A 472 -2.00 -8.47 26.49
C GLU A 472 -2.52 -8.73 25.07
N MET A 473 -3.51 -7.95 24.61
CA MET A 473 -3.99 -7.99 23.22
C MET A 473 -2.87 -7.57 22.25
N PHE A 474 -2.12 -6.51 22.56
CA PHE A 474 -0.94 -6.13 21.79
C PHE A 474 0.10 -7.26 21.77
N LYS A 475 0.53 -7.76 22.94
CA LYS A 475 1.57 -8.80 23.02
C LYS A 475 1.20 -10.09 22.29
N SER A 476 -0.05 -10.54 22.39
CA SER A 476 -0.52 -11.78 21.74
C SER A 476 -0.52 -11.68 20.21
N VAL A 477 -0.98 -10.57 19.63
CA VAL A 477 -0.97 -10.39 18.17
C VAL A 477 0.46 -10.11 17.64
N MET A 478 1.25 -9.31 18.36
CA MET A 478 2.63 -9.00 17.96
C MET A 478 3.54 -10.23 17.96
N ALA A 479 3.22 -11.27 18.76
CA ALA A 479 3.97 -12.54 18.79
C ALA A 479 3.87 -13.38 17.49
N VAL A 480 2.88 -13.11 16.63
CA VAL A 480 2.70 -13.79 15.33
C VAL A 480 2.96 -12.88 14.13
N ASP A 481 3.53 -11.69 14.33
CA ASP A 481 3.92 -10.80 13.22
C ASP A 481 5.05 -11.45 12.38
N LYS A 482 4.92 -11.40 11.05
CA LYS A 482 5.92 -11.84 10.05
C LYS A 482 7.36 -11.35 10.28
N LYS A 483 7.56 -10.28 11.06
CA LYS A 483 8.90 -9.74 11.41
C LYS A 483 9.58 -10.55 12.52
N VAL A 484 8.85 -11.40 13.26
CA VAL A 484 9.46 -12.34 14.22
C VAL A 484 10.41 -13.28 13.48
N ALA A 485 11.67 -13.32 13.90
CA ALA A 485 12.67 -14.28 13.44
C ALA A 485 13.28 -14.99 14.65
N ASP A 486 13.28 -16.33 14.63
CA ASP A 486 13.78 -17.18 15.72
C ASP A 486 13.22 -16.80 17.12
N GLY A 487 11.94 -16.38 17.15
CA GLY A 487 11.24 -15.93 18.36
C GLY A 487 11.57 -14.50 18.81
N LEU A 488 12.48 -13.79 18.13
CA LEU A 488 12.78 -12.38 18.37
C LEU A 488 11.87 -11.50 17.51
N LEU A 489 11.00 -10.72 18.16
CA LEU A 489 10.27 -9.64 17.51
C LEU A 489 11.24 -8.56 17.03
N ARG A 490 11.14 -8.19 15.76
CA ARG A 490 11.87 -7.07 15.16
C ARG A 490 10.89 -5.94 14.83
N LEU A 491 11.29 -4.71 15.13
CA LEU A 491 10.48 -3.49 14.94
C LEU A 491 11.15 -2.55 13.96
N ILE A 492 10.33 -1.65 13.39
CA ILE A 492 10.82 -0.45 12.71
C ILE A 492 10.67 0.71 13.69
N LEU A 493 11.78 1.37 14.01
CA LEU A 493 11.88 2.46 14.98
C LEU A 493 12.66 3.62 14.34
N LEU A 494 12.41 4.85 14.78
CA LEU A 494 13.16 6.02 14.31
C LEU A 494 14.49 6.12 15.07
N LYS A 495 15.55 6.61 14.41
CA LYS A 495 16.86 6.77 15.03
C LYS A 495 17.69 7.86 14.36
N GLY A 496 18.14 8.84 15.14
CA GLY A 496 18.83 10.02 14.66
C GLY A 496 17.85 11.11 14.18
N PRO A 497 18.26 11.95 13.21
CA PRO A 497 17.40 13.04 12.71
C PRO A 497 16.21 12.50 11.91
N LEU A 498 15.22 13.37 11.68
CA LEU A 498 14.05 13.11 10.84
C LEU A 498 14.44 12.46 9.50
N GLY A 499 13.59 11.56 8.98
CA GLY A 499 13.87 10.82 7.76
C GLY A 499 14.85 9.66 7.94
N ASN A 500 15.03 9.16 9.17
CA ASN A 500 15.88 8.01 9.46
C ASN A 500 15.16 6.99 10.37
N CYS A 501 15.16 5.74 9.93
CA CYS A 501 14.65 4.61 10.70
C CYS A 501 15.60 3.41 10.66
N VAL A 502 15.37 2.45 11.54
CA VAL A 502 16.12 1.19 11.62
C VAL A 502 15.15 0.00 11.76
N PHE A 503 15.43 -1.08 11.05
CA PHE A 503 14.83 -2.39 11.29
C PHE A 503 15.70 -3.16 12.29
N THR A 504 15.20 -3.38 13.50
CA THR A 504 16.02 -3.92 14.60
C THR A 504 15.24 -4.86 15.52
N GLY A 505 15.94 -5.89 16.03
CA GLY A 505 15.54 -6.66 17.22
C GLY A 505 16.37 -6.33 18.47
N ASP A 506 17.36 -5.44 18.32
CA ASP A 506 18.19 -4.91 19.40
C ASP A 506 17.57 -3.60 19.92
N TYR A 507 16.75 -3.74 20.96
CA TYR A 507 16.11 -2.67 21.71
C TYR A 507 15.80 -3.16 23.14
N ASP A 508 15.74 -2.24 24.11
CA ASP A 508 15.30 -2.61 25.46
C ASP A 508 13.82 -3.00 25.47
N ARG A 509 13.51 -4.24 25.86
CA ARG A 509 12.13 -4.75 25.97
C ARG A 509 11.32 -3.97 27.00
N LYS A 510 11.96 -3.34 28.00
CA LYS A 510 11.31 -2.44 28.96
C LYS A 510 10.71 -1.22 28.27
N ALA A 511 11.36 -0.67 27.24
CA ALA A 511 10.82 0.46 26.48
C ALA A 511 9.54 0.07 25.72
N LEU A 512 9.46 -1.15 25.16
CA LEU A 512 8.23 -1.67 24.56
C LEU A 512 7.12 -1.83 25.61
N ASP A 513 7.41 -2.45 26.76
CA ASP A 513 6.43 -2.65 27.84
C ASP A 513 5.91 -1.34 28.42
N GLU A 514 6.78 -0.33 28.57
CA GLU A 514 6.38 1.01 28.99
C GLU A 514 5.54 1.73 27.94
N THR A 515 5.89 1.60 26.65
CA THR A 515 5.10 2.15 25.54
C THR A 515 3.69 1.55 25.55
N LEU A 516 3.56 0.23 25.62
CA LEU A 516 2.23 -0.42 25.67
C LEU A 516 1.42 0.09 26.88
N ARG A 517 2.04 0.23 28.06
CA ARG A 517 1.38 0.76 29.27
C ARG A 517 1.03 2.24 29.21
N SER A 518 1.69 3.06 28.39
CA SER A 518 1.32 4.48 28.24
C SER A 518 0.17 4.71 27.26
N PHE A 519 -0.12 3.74 26.38
CA PHE A 519 -1.22 3.81 25.41
C PHE A 519 -2.42 2.92 25.74
N CYS A 520 -2.28 1.92 26.62
CA CYS A 520 -3.38 1.08 27.12
C CYS A 520 -3.83 1.52 28.51
N LYS A 521 -5.15 1.48 28.77
CA LYS A 521 -5.73 1.78 30.09
C LYS A 521 -5.59 0.63 31.11
N SER A 522 -5.24 -0.56 30.63
CA SER A 522 -5.04 -1.82 31.38
C SER A 522 -4.04 -2.72 30.67
#